data_AF-A0A246E7S5-F1
#
_entry.id   AF-A0A246E7S5-F1
#
_cell.length_a   1.000
_cell.length_b   1.000
_cell.length_c   1.000
_cell.angle_alpha   90.00
_cell.angle_beta   90.00
_cell.angle_gamma   90.00
#
_symmetry.space_group_name_H-M   'P 1'
#
loop_
_entity.id
_entity.type
_entity.pdbx_description
1 polymer ?
#
loop_
_entity_poly.entity_id
_entity_poly.type
_entity_poly.pdbx_seq_one_letter_code
_entity_poly.pdbx_strand_id
1 'polypeptide(L)'
;MTFRSKQTLDAWIEEFQRFGYPLAVKVIPQDGSLGRDTGLVAITMMNAQTVTYIEPDVPGGNTWRITFEARETELRLGAGGALALSTELAMVSTLCAFLETKSHAFAGDDPAEIESPVAAD
;
A
#
# COMPACT_ATOMS: atom_id res chain seq x y z
N MET A 1 -0.53 9.03 17.86
CA MET A 1 -0.42 7.92 16.89
C MET A 1 0.14 8.52 15.63
N THR A 2 1.16 7.90 15.06
CA THR A 2 1.87 8.44 13.91
C THR A 2 1.21 7.96 12.62
N PHE A 3 0.57 8.87 11.89
CA PHE A 3 0.04 8.58 10.57
C PHE A 3 1.15 8.73 9.53
N ARG A 4 1.00 8.06 8.38
CA ARG A 4 1.92 8.22 7.24
C ARG A 4 1.16 8.93 6.15
N SER A 5 1.63 10.11 5.78
CA SER A 5 1.13 10.85 4.64
C SER A 5 1.38 10.06 3.36
N LYS A 6 0.58 10.35 2.34
CA LYS A 6 0.75 9.85 0.99
C LYS A 6 2.16 10.14 0.49
N GLN A 7 2.68 11.34 0.79
CA GLN A 7 4.05 11.72 0.42
C GLN A 7 5.09 10.78 1.03
N THR A 8 4.97 10.43 2.31
CA THR A 8 5.86 9.46 2.97
C THR A 8 5.79 8.09 2.30
N LEU A 9 4.57 7.63 1.96
CA LEU A 9 4.38 6.33 1.33
C LEU A 9 4.87 6.29 -0.12
N ASP A 10 4.64 7.35 -0.89
CA ASP A 10 5.17 7.50 -2.25
C ASP A 10 6.70 7.39 -2.22
N ALA A 11 7.36 8.12 -1.31
CA ALA A 11 8.81 8.09 -1.18
C ALA A 11 9.35 6.69 -0.81
N TRP A 12 8.63 5.95 0.03
CA TRP A 12 8.99 4.56 0.37
C TRP A 12 8.79 3.62 -0.80
N ILE A 13 7.73 3.80 -1.60
CA ILE A 13 7.50 3.00 -2.81
C ILE A 13 8.55 3.28 -3.87
N GLU A 14 8.95 4.54 -4.07
CA GLU A 14 10.05 4.90 -4.96
C GLU A 14 11.39 4.29 -4.50
N GLU A 15 11.62 4.18 -3.19
CA GLU A 15 12.75 3.44 -2.63
C GLU A 15 12.66 1.94 -2.93
N PHE A 16 11.50 1.34 -2.74
CA PHE A 16 11.28 -0.08 -3.04
C PHE A 16 11.49 -0.40 -4.52
N GLN A 17 10.99 0.45 -5.42
CA GLN A 17 11.12 0.28 -6.86
C GLN A 17 12.58 0.32 -7.34
N ARG A 18 13.47 1.00 -6.63
CA ARG A 18 14.91 1.02 -6.93
C ARG A 18 15.58 -0.35 -6.73
N PHE A 19 14.97 -1.30 -6.02
CA PHE A 19 15.45 -2.68 -5.93
C PHE A 19 15.22 -3.49 -7.23
N GLY A 20 14.51 -2.93 -8.22
CA GLY A 20 14.34 -3.54 -9.54
C GLY A 20 13.18 -4.54 -9.64
N TYR A 21 12.26 -4.55 -8.66
CA TYR A 21 11.07 -5.40 -8.72
C TYR A 21 10.05 -4.84 -9.72
N PRO A 22 9.58 -5.63 -10.70
CA PRO A 22 8.59 -5.20 -11.69
C PRO A 22 7.17 -5.26 -11.10
N LEU A 23 6.87 -4.38 -10.14
CA LEU A 23 5.55 -4.27 -9.53
C LEU A 23 4.94 -2.89 -9.80
N ALA A 24 3.76 -2.86 -10.41
CA ALA A 24 2.99 -1.63 -10.58
C ALA A 24 2.26 -1.31 -9.26
N VAL A 25 2.77 -0.31 -8.54
CA VAL A 25 2.28 0.10 -7.22
C VAL A 25 1.85 1.55 -7.27
N LYS A 26 0.70 1.89 -6.67
CA LYS A 26 0.26 3.27 -6.47
C LYS A 26 -0.23 3.47 -5.04
N VAL A 27 0.06 4.62 -4.44
CA VAL A 27 -0.62 5.05 -3.21
C VAL A 27 -1.96 5.67 -3.58
N ILE A 28 -3.03 5.19 -2.95
CA ILE A 28 -4.36 5.76 -3.10
C ILE A 28 -4.61 6.68 -1.92
N PRO A 29 -4.86 7.99 -2.14
CA PRO A 29 -5.38 8.84 -1.08
C PRO A 29 -6.76 8.32 -0.71
N GLN A 30 -6.93 7.93 0.55
CA GLN A 30 -8.22 7.54 1.09
C GLN A 30 -8.74 8.73 1.90
N ASP A 31 -9.77 9.41 1.37
CA ASP A 31 -10.55 10.37 2.13
C ASP A 31 -11.38 9.59 3.16
N GLY A 32 -10.76 9.21 4.27
CA GLY A 32 -11.50 8.76 5.44
C GLY A 32 -12.51 9.85 5.83
N SER A 33 -13.61 9.49 6.49
CA SER A 33 -14.68 10.41 6.96
C SER A 33 -14.23 11.54 7.90
N LEU A 34 -12.91 11.70 8.11
CA LEU A 34 -12.24 12.69 8.93
C LEU A 34 -11.02 13.33 8.22
N GLY A 35 -10.88 13.21 6.89
CA GLY A 35 -9.77 13.81 6.13
C GLY A 35 -8.38 13.26 6.50
N ARG A 36 -8.30 12.00 6.95
CA ARG A 36 -7.04 11.39 7.38
C ARG A 36 -6.57 10.41 6.33
N ASP A 37 -5.34 10.61 5.89
CA ASP A 37 -4.63 9.80 4.90
C ASP A 37 -4.44 8.37 5.43
N THR A 38 -5.37 7.47 5.12
CA THR A 38 -5.28 6.06 5.54
C THR A 38 -4.47 5.27 4.52
N GLY A 39 -3.16 5.43 4.53
CA GLY A 39 -2.14 4.41 4.24
C GLY A 39 -2.34 3.36 3.12
N LEU A 40 -3.18 3.57 2.12
CA LEU A 40 -3.59 2.52 1.20
C LEU A 40 -2.65 2.44 0.00
N VAL A 41 -1.99 1.30 -0.14
CA VAL A 41 -1.09 1.02 -1.27
C VAL A 41 -1.76 0.00 -2.17
N ALA A 42 -2.22 0.41 -3.34
CA ALA A 42 -2.81 -0.48 -4.33
C ALA A 42 -1.76 -1.05 -5.28
N ILE A 43 -1.91 -2.32 -5.60
CA ILE A 43 -0.98 -3.12 -6.38
C ILE A 43 -1.73 -3.73 -7.55
N THR A 44 -1.17 -3.55 -8.74
CA THR A 44 -1.66 -4.23 -9.94
C THR A 44 -0.79 -5.45 -10.23
N MET A 45 -1.37 -6.63 -10.04
CA MET A 45 -0.77 -7.92 -10.37
C MET A 45 -1.20 -8.35 -11.78
N MET A 46 -0.24 -8.64 -12.66
CA MET A 46 -0.53 -8.95 -14.07
C MET A 46 -1.18 -10.33 -14.24
N ASN A 47 -0.76 -11.32 -13.44
CA ASN A 47 -1.25 -12.69 -13.55
C ASN A 47 -2.42 -12.95 -12.61
N ALA A 48 -2.57 -12.15 -11.54
CA ALA A 48 -3.68 -12.29 -10.63
C ALA A 48 -4.98 -11.69 -11.14
N GLN A 49 -5.00 -10.59 -11.92
CA GLN A 49 -6.26 -9.93 -12.34
C GLN A 49 -7.24 -9.68 -11.15
N THR A 50 -6.73 -9.47 -9.94
CA THR A 50 -7.53 -9.09 -8.78
C THR A 50 -7.00 -7.79 -8.21
N VAL A 51 -7.88 -7.00 -7.62
CA VAL A 51 -7.49 -5.80 -6.87
C VAL A 51 -6.78 -6.28 -5.61
N THR A 52 -5.55 -5.80 -5.42
CA THR A 52 -4.74 -6.11 -4.25
C THR A 52 -4.28 -4.83 -3.63
N TYR A 53 -4.42 -4.73 -2.32
CA TYR A 53 -3.98 -3.56 -1.58
C TYR A 53 -3.30 -3.96 -0.29
N ILE A 54 -2.42 -3.08 0.18
CA ILE A 54 -1.73 -3.18 1.46
C ILE A 54 -2.06 -1.93 2.27
N GLU A 55 -2.43 -2.13 3.52
CA GLU A 55 -2.75 -1.06 4.45
C GLU A 55 -2.30 -1.42 5.87
N PRO A 56 -2.14 -0.44 6.78
CA PRO A 56 -1.94 -0.71 8.19
C PRO A 56 -3.11 -1.50 8.78
N ASP A 57 -2.82 -2.50 9.62
CA ASP A 57 -3.85 -3.33 10.28
C ASP A 57 -4.81 -2.51 11.15
N VAL A 58 -4.27 -1.45 11.75
CA VAL A 58 -5.03 -0.40 12.43
C VAL A 58 -4.54 0.97 11.94
N PRO A 59 -5.38 2.02 11.92
CA PRO A 59 -4.94 3.36 11.51
C PRO A 59 -3.71 3.83 12.28
N GLY A 60 -2.62 4.14 11.56
CA GLY A 60 -1.33 4.53 12.14
C GLY A 60 -0.52 3.39 12.80
N GLY A 61 -0.98 2.14 12.70
CA GLY A 61 -0.28 0.95 13.22
C GLY A 61 0.96 0.60 12.41
N ASN A 62 1.91 -0.10 13.01
CA ASN A 62 3.17 -0.46 12.35
C ASN A 62 3.09 -1.80 11.60
N THR A 63 2.10 -2.62 11.92
CA THR A 63 1.82 -3.89 11.24
C THR A 63 0.96 -3.64 10.00
N TRP A 64 1.26 -4.34 8.91
CA TRP A 64 0.57 -4.18 7.64
C TRP A 64 -0.12 -5.47 7.21
N ARG A 65 -1.26 -5.34 6.53
CA ARG A 65 -2.02 -6.47 5.98
C ARG A 65 -2.11 -6.33 4.47
N ILE A 66 -2.00 -7.47 3.79
CA ILE A 66 -2.32 -7.61 2.37
C ILE A 66 -3.76 -8.11 2.25
N THR A 67 -4.56 -7.42 1.43
CA THR A 67 -5.91 -7.88 1.07
C THR A 67 -5.97 -8.17 -0.42
N PHE A 68 -6.49 -9.35 -0.75
CA PHE A 68 -6.86 -9.74 -2.10
C PHE A 68 -8.38 -9.66 -2.19
N GLU A 69 -8.90 -8.77 -3.03
CA GLU A 69 -10.35 -8.68 -3.20
C GLU A 69 -10.90 -9.96 -3.82
N ALA A 70 -12.15 -10.25 -3.48
CA ALA A 70 -12.90 -11.33 -4.09
C ALA A 70 -13.01 -11.09 -5.59
N ARG A 71 -12.86 -12.16 -6.36
CA ARG A 71 -13.01 -12.14 -7.81
C ARG A 71 -14.44 -12.49 -8.19
N GLU A 72 -14.95 -11.87 -9.25
CA GLU A 72 -16.24 -12.27 -9.82
C GLU A 72 -16.19 -13.63 -10.52
N THR A 73 -15.00 -14.03 -11.02
CA THR A 73 -14.80 -15.26 -11.78
C THR A 73 -13.59 -16.06 -11.31
N GLU A 74 -13.63 -17.37 -11.54
CA GLU A 74 -12.53 -18.30 -11.24
C GLU A 74 -11.24 -17.91 -11.98
N LEU A 75 -10.11 -17.99 -11.28
CA LEU A 75 -8.79 -17.93 -11.89
C LEU A 75 -8.38 -19.32 -12.36
N ARG A 76 -8.27 -19.53 -13.67
CA ARG A 76 -7.77 -20.79 -14.24
C ARG A 76 -6.38 -20.57 -14.84
N LEU A 77 -5.38 -21.26 -14.31
CA LEU A 77 -3.99 -21.13 -14.73
C LEU A 77 -3.38 -22.51 -14.98
N GLY A 78 -2.53 -22.59 -16.01
CA GLY A 78 -1.57 -23.69 -16.17
C GLY A 78 -0.32 -23.48 -15.31
N ALA A 79 0.61 -24.44 -15.32
CA ALA A 79 1.81 -24.41 -14.47
C ALA A 79 2.65 -23.12 -14.59
N GLY A 80 2.86 -22.62 -15.82
CA GLY A 80 3.62 -21.38 -16.04
C GLY A 80 2.93 -20.14 -15.46
N GLY A 81 1.60 -20.04 -15.59
CA GLY A 81 0.82 -18.95 -15.02
C GLY A 81 0.77 -19.02 -13.48
N ALA A 82 0.67 -20.22 -12.93
CA ALA A 82 0.75 -20.43 -11.49
C ALA A 82 2.12 -20.03 -10.91
N LEU A 83 3.22 -20.35 -11.61
CA LEU A 83 4.56 -19.91 -11.24
C LEU A 83 4.68 -18.38 -11.29
N ALA A 84 4.22 -17.75 -12.37
CA ALA A 84 4.24 -16.30 -12.51
C ALA A 84 3.45 -15.60 -11.37
N LEU A 85 2.25 -16.10 -11.05
CA LEU A 85 1.46 -15.61 -9.93
C LEU A 85 2.20 -15.79 -8.59
N SER A 86 2.89 -16.92 -8.37
CA SER A 86 3.66 -17.12 -7.15
C SER A 86 4.80 -16.09 -7.00
N THR A 87 5.44 -15.69 -8.10
CA THR A 87 6.45 -14.63 -8.11
C THR A 87 5.82 -13.27 -7.78
N GLU A 88 4.64 -12.95 -8.31
CA GLU A 88 3.90 -11.75 -7.94
C GLU A 88 3.55 -11.72 -6.45
N LEU A 89 3.04 -12.82 -5.90
CA LEU A 89 2.73 -12.95 -4.47
C LEU A 89 3.97 -12.77 -3.59
N ALA A 90 5.12 -13.30 -4.00
CA ALA A 90 6.38 -13.09 -3.30
C ALA A 90 6.80 -11.60 -3.30
N MET A 91 6.61 -10.89 -4.41
CA MET A 91 6.88 -9.44 -4.49
C MET A 91 5.94 -8.63 -3.59
N VAL A 92 4.64 -8.96 -3.59
CA VAL A 92 3.64 -8.33 -2.71
C VAL A 92 4.00 -8.54 -1.23
N SER A 93 4.40 -9.76 -0.87
CA SER A 93 4.87 -10.08 0.49
C SER A 93 6.11 -9.26 0.86
N THR A 94 7.07 -9.13 -0.06
CA THR A 94 8.30 -8.36 0.17
C THR A 94 7.99 -6.87 0.37
N LEU A 95 7.08 -6.30 -0.42
CA LEU A 95 6.62 -4.92 -0.25
C LEU A 95 5.94 -4.72 1.11
N CYS A 96 5.06 -5.64 1.53
CA CYS A 96 4.41 -5.57 2.84
C CYS A 96 5.43 -5.56 3.99
N ALA A 97 6.41 -6.46 3.95
CA ALA A 97 7.47 -6.54 4.96
C ALA A 97 8.37 -5.28 4.96
N PHE A 98 8.64 -4.71 3.78
CA PHE A 98 9.35 -3.46 3.65
C PHE A 98 8.59 -2.30 4.30
N LEU A 99 7.29 -2.16 4.00
CA LEU A 99 6.43 -1.12 4.59
C LEU A 99 6.34 -1.23 6.12
N GLU A 100 6.24 -2.46 6.64
CA GLU A 100 6.27 -2.74 8.08
C GLU A 100 7.62 -2.35 8.70
N THR A 101 8.73 -2.72 8.06
CA THR A 101 10.08 -2.36 8.51
C THR A 101 10.27 -0.84 8.55
N LYS A 102 9.88 -0.12 7.49
CA LYS A 102 9.92 1.34 7.43
C LYS A 102 9.04 1.95 8.51
N SER A 103 7.86 1.38 8.71
CA SER A 103 6.88 1.81 9.72
C SER A 103 7.40 1.67 11.15
N HIS A 104 8.12 0.60 11.46
CA HIS A 104 8.77 0.41 12.75
C HIS A 104 9.95 1.37 12.98
N ALA A 105 10.69 1.71 11.93
CA ALA A 105 11.80 2.67 11.99
C ALA A 105 11.34 4.14 11.94
N PHE A 106 10.08 4.40 11.58
CA PHE A 106 9.56 5.75 11.41
C PHE A 106 9.33 6.43 12.76
N ALA A 107 10.20 7.36 13.11
CA ALA A 107 10.09 8.23 14.29
C ALA A 107 9.47 9.60 13.96
N GLY A 108 8.99 9.81 12.73
CA GLY A 108 8.52 11.10 12.25
C GLY A 108 7.18 11.51 12.84
N ASP A 109 6.99 12.82 12.98
CA ASP A 109 5.66 13.45 13.01
C ASP A 109 5.42 13.89 11.56
N ASP A 110 4.55 13.19 10.81
CA ASP A 110 4.11 13.70 9.52
C ASP A 110 3.43 15.05 9.80
N PRO A 111 3.76 16.13 9.06
CA PRO A 111 3.12 17.42 9.30
C PRO A 111 1.62 17.22 9.12
N ALA A 112 0.86 17.38 10.20
CA ALA A 112 -0.59 17.43 10.13
C ALA A 112 -0.93 18.46 9.04
N GLU A 113 -1.67 18.06 8.00
CA GLU A 113 -2.19 19.00 7.03
C GLU A 113 -2.84 20.14 7.81
N ILE A 114 -2.27 21.33 7.67
CA ILE A 114 -2.75 22.51 8.37
C ILE A 114 -4.13 22.76 7.77
N GLU A 115 -5.17 22.45 8.54
CA GLU A 115 -6.55 22.77 8.22
C GLU A 115 -6.60 24.27 7.89
N SER A 116 -6.78 24.56 6.60
CA SER A 116 -6.83 25.93 6.12
C SER A 116 -7.97 26.63 6.87
N PRO A 117 -7.75 27.78 7.53
CA PRO A 117 -8.81 28.40 8.32
C PRO A 117 -9.93 28.77 7.36
N VAL A 118 -11.10 28.15 7.57
CA VAL A 118 -12.31 28.52 6.87
C VAL A 118 -12.48 30.02 7.03
N ALA A 119 -12.49 30.75 5.91
CA ALA A 119 -12.70 32.18 5.93
C ALA A 119 -14.07 32.44 6.57
N ALA A 120 -14.05 33.07 7.73
CA ALA A 120 -15.25 33.62 8.34
C ALA A 120 -15.72 34.78 7.47
N ASP A 121 -16.92 34.65 6.91
CA ASP A 121 -17.74 35.74 6.39
C ASP A 121 -18.82 36.07 7.43
#